data_AF-A0A932WXC3-F1
#
_entry.id   AF-A0A932WXC3-F1
#
_cell.length_a   1.000
_cell.length_b   1.000
_cell.length_c   1.000
_cell.angle_alpha   90.00
_cell.angle_beta   90.00
_cell.angle_gamma   90.00
#
_symmetry.space_group_name_H-M   'P 1'
#
loop_
_entity.id
_entity.type
_entity.pdbx_description
1 polymer ?
#
loop_
_entity_poly.entity_id
_entity_poly.type
_entity_poly.pdbx_seq_one_letter_code
_entity_poly.pdbx_strand_id
1 'polypeptide(L)'
;MKARNLFAFFMWMGGLSALEMQPWFGEVYQFHLLSSYSYSWFHSVQNAKPSYNQFFQENLIYFDLDFSLSPVWSVDADVQFADTTAVPFNFRTAAVQGRYLWLDDIVGDPISLATGVSTRVTSSEGLKDISCPSFANVDIEVNLAFGKEFVSGYTWRYRAWGYGAVGHGNRG
;
A
#
# COMPACT_ATOMS: atom_id res chain seq x y z
N MET A 1 -30.41 -0.69 -32.38
CA MET A 1 -29.80 -1.11 -31.09
C MET A 1 -28.29 -1.13 -31.26
N LYS A 2 -27.58 -0.16 -30.68
CA LYS A 2 -26.11 -0.09 -30.71
C LYS A 2 -25.58 -0.70 -29.42
N ALA A 3 -24.90 -1.84 -29.51
CA ALA A 3 -24.16 -2.42 -28.40
C ALA A 3 -23.01 -1.47 -28.02
N ARG A 4 -23.08 -0.88 -26.82
CA ARG A 4 -21.95 -0.14 -26.24
C ARG A 4 -20.98 -1.17 -25.68
N ASN A 5 -19.81 -1.24 -26.31
CA ASN A 5 -18.67 -1.98 -25.81
C ASN A 5 -18.31 -1.44 -24.41
N LEU A 6 -18.55 -2.27 -23.40
CA LEU A 6 -18.10 -2.04 -22.04
C LEU A 6 -16.62 -2.43 -22.00
N PHE A 7 -15.73 -1.48 -22.28
CA PHE A 7 -14.30 -1.65 -22.01
C PHE A 7 -14.10 -1.51 -20.50
N ALA A 8 -14.16 -2.63 -19.78
CA ALA A 8 -13.71 -2.70 -18.40
C ALA A 8 -12.18 -2.71 -18.42
N PHE A 9 -11.58 -1.53 -18.25
CA PHE A 9 -10.13 -1.40 -18.12
C PHE A 9 -9.76 -1.75 -16.67
N PHE A 10 -9.35 -2.99 -16.46
CA PHE A 10 -8.84 -3.47 -15.17
C PHE A 10 -7.39 -2.97 -15.04
N MET A 11 -7.20 -1.72 -14.59
CA MET A 11 -5.87 -1.26 -14.18
C MET A 11 -5.53 -1.90 -12.85
N TRP A 12 -4.86 -3.04 -12.91
CA TRP A 12 -4.10 -3.55 -11.78
C TRP A 12 -2.83 -2.71 -11.65
N MET A 13 -2.94 -1.54 -11.00
CA MET A 13 -1.77 -0.82 -10.51
C MET A 13 -1.44 -1.43 -9.15
N GLY A 14 -0.65 -2.52 -9.16
CA GLY A 14 -0.02 -3.00 -7.94
C GLY A 14 0.81 -1.87 -7.36
N GLY A 15 0.41 -1.37 -6.18
CA GLY A 15 1.16 -0.34 -5.47
C GLY A 15 2.56 -0.85 -5.16
N LEU A 16 3.58 -0.16 -5.64
CA LEU A 16 4.99 -0.56 -5.46
C LEU A 16 5.63 -0.04 -4.16
N SER A 17 4.80 0.39 -3.20
CA SER A 17 5.14 0.47 -1.79
C SER A 17 3.87 0.87 -1.04
N ALA A 18 3.31 -0.10 -0.34
CA ALA A 18 2.25 0.07 0.63
C ALA A 18 2.46 -1.03 1.66
N LEU A 19 2.21 -0.70 2.92
CA LEU A 19 2.17 -1.64 4.04
C LEU A 19 1.59 -3.01 3.64
N GLU A 20 2.17 -4.10 4.14
CA GLU A 20 1.85 -5.47 3.70
C GLU A 20 0.35 -5.77 3.84
N MET A 21 -0.25 -6.27 2.76
CA MET A 21 -1.70 -6.50 2.69
C MET A 21 -2.03 -8.00 2.73
N GLN A 22 -1.10 -8.86 2.33
CA GLN A 22 -1.37 -10.30 2.26
C GLN A 22 -1.43 -10.90 3.67
N PRO A 23 -2.30 -11.89 3.94
CA PRO A 23 -2.47 -12.43 5.29
C PRO A 23 -1.32 -13.34 5.75
N TRP A 24 -0.35 -13.65 4.89
CA TRP A 24 0.81 -14.47 5.23
C TRP A 24 1.97 -13.59 5.70
N PHE A 25 2.51 -13.90 6.88
CA PHE A 25 3.62 -13.13 7.46
C PHE A 25 4.97 -13.65 6.98
N GLY A 26 5.99 -12.77 7.05
CA GLY A 26 7.37 -13.08 6.72
C GLY A 26 8.04 -14.02 7.72
N GLU A 27 9.34 -14.28 7.52
CA GLU A 27 10.11 -15.14 8.40
C GLU A 27 10.26 -14.52 9.80
N VAL A 28 10.03 -15.34 10.83
CA VAL A 28 10.04 -14.87 12.23
C VAL A 28 11.46 -14.44 12.64
N TYR A 29 11.56 -13.26 13.25
CA TYR A 29 12.81 -12.62 13.64
C TYR A 29 13.73 -12.20 12.49
N GLN A 30 13.20 -12.11 11.26
CA GLN A 30 13.92 -11.58 10.13
C GLN A 30 13.42 -10.19 9.75
N PHE A 31 14.37 -9.29 9.49
CA PHE A 31 14.07 -7.98 8.93
C PHE A 31 14.08 -8.04 7.40
N HIS A 32 13.02 -7.55 6.79
CA HIS A 32 12.93 -7.41 5.34
C HIS A 32 12.90 -5.93 4.98
N LEU A 33 14.06 -5.40 4.56
CA LEU A 33 14.18 -4.03 4.07
C LEU A 33 14.06 -4.04 2.53
N LEU A 34 13.00 -3.41 2.02
CA LEU A 34 12.78 -3.21 0.59
C LEU A 34 12.88 -1.73 0.26
N SER A 35 13.77 -1.39 -0.66
CA SER A 35 13.85 -0.04 -1.21
C SER A 35 13.33 -0.03 -2.64
N SER A 36 12.49 0.94 -2.99
CA SER A 36 12.02 1.11 -4.37
C SER A 36 12.15 2.55 -4.83
N TYR A 37 12.24 2.72 -6.14
CA TYR A 37 12.30 4.02 -6.80
C TYR A 37 11.22 4.06 -7.87
N SER A 38 10.44 5.14 -7.89
CA SER A 38 9.44 5.40 -8.92
C SER A 38 9.70 6.73 -9.59
N TYR A 39 9.66 6.73 -10.92
CA TYR A 39 9.64 7.94 -11.72
C TYR A 39 8.34 8.01 -12.49
N SER A 40 7.60 9.11 -12.32
CA SER A 40 6.32 9.33 -12.99
C SER A 40 6.29 10.72 -13.64
N TRP A 41 5.54 10.83 -14.74
CA TRP A 41 5.29 12.10 -15.42
C TRP A 41 3.87 12.16 -15.95
N PHE A 42 3.26 13.33 -15.86
CA PHE A 42 1.91 13.58 -16.37
C PHE A 42 1.75 15.03 -16.81
N HIS A 43 0.81 15.25 -17.74
CA HIS A 43 0.55 16.58 -18.33
C HIS A 43 -0.71 17.24 -17.79
N SER A 44 -1.61 16.46 -17.22
CA SER A 44 -2.84 16.98 -16.65
C SER A 44 -3.39 16.04 -15.57
N VAL A 45 -4.08 16.64 -14.61
CA VAL A 45 -4.78 15.91 -13.54
C VAL A 45 -6.25 16.29 -13.61
N GLN A 46 -7.09 15.29 -13.87
CA GLN A 46 -8.53 15.51 -13.94
C GLN A 46 -9.05 15.91 -12.56
N ASN A 47 -9.97 16.89 -12.52
CA ASN A 47 -10.59 17.41 -11.30
C ASN A 47 -9.63 18.04 -10.27
N ALA A 48 -8.40 18.33 -10.65
CA ALA A 48 -7.50 19.12 -9.83
C ALA A 48 -8.09 20.51 -9.55
N LYS A 49 -7.99 20.97 -8.30
CA LYS A 49 -8.38 22.31 -7.88
C LYS A 49 -7.18 22.96 -7.17
N PRO A 50 -6.46 23.89 -7.83
CA PRO A 50 -6.69 24.46 -9.17
C PRO A 50 -6.45 23.47 -10.33
N SER A 51 -7.02 23.75 -11.51
CA SER A 51 -6.81 22.92 -12.71
C SER A 51 -5.33 22.90 -13.08
N TYR A 52 -4.77 21.69 -13.22
CA TYR A 52 -3.36 21.48 -13.51
C TYR A 52 -3.21 20.91 -14.91
N ASN A 53 -2.64 21.70 -15.83
CA ASN A 53 -2.40 21.38 -17.24
C ASN A 53 -0.95 21.63 -17.66
N GLN A 54 -0.02 21.52 -16.72
CA GLN A 54 1.41 21.70 -16.95
C GLN A 54 2.11 20.35 -16.88
N PHE A 55 3.31 20.28 -17.47
CA PHE A 55 4.16 19.11 -17.30
C PHE A 55 4.56 18.98 -15.83
N PHE A 56 4.36 17.79 -15.25
CA PHE A 56 4.76 17.47 -13.89
C PHE A 56 5.64 16.23 -13.90
N GLN A 57 6.69 16.29 -13.11
CA GLN A 57 7.61 15.19 -12.86
C GLN A 57 7.61 14.85 -11.38
N GLU A 58 7.71 13.57 -11.10
CA GLU A 58 7.73 13.02 -9.77
C GLU A 58 8.80 11.93 -9.68
N ASN A 59 9.66 12.05 -8.68
CA ASN A 59 10.64 11.04 -8.30
C ASN A 59 10.34 10.65 -6.86
N LEU A 60 10.09 9.37 -6.61
CA LEU A 60 9.76 8.85 -5.28
C LEU A 60 10.78 7.79 -4.89
N ILE A 61 11.26 7.90 -3.66
CA ILE A 61 12.08 6.88 -3.01
C ILE A 61 11.27 6.31 -1.86
N TYR A 62 11.21 4.99 -1.79
CA TYR A 62 10.50 4.25 -0.76
C TYR A 62 11.47 3.38 0.02
N PHE A 63 11.27 3.31 1.32
CA PHE A 63 11.89 2.35 2.22
C PHE A 63 10.78 1.66 3.00
N ASP A 64 10.69 0.35 2.86
CA ASP A 64 9.71 -0.50 3.51
C ASP A 64 10.47 -1.51 4.39
N LEU A 65 10.04 -1.65 5.63
CA LEU A 65 10.62 -2.55 6.62
C LEU A 65 9.52 -3.43 7.22
N ASP A 66 9.56 -4.71 6.91
CA ASP A 66 8.73 -5.75 7.52
C ASP A 66 9.52 -6.52 8.59
N PHE A 67 8.83 -6.86 9.69
CA PHE A 67 9.36 -7.65 10.78
C PHE A 67 8.29 -8.48 11.50
N SER A 68 8.37 -9.80 11.34
CA SER A 68 7.58 -10.77 12.10
C SER A 68 8.16 -11.01 13.49
N LEU A 69 7.53 -10.44 14.53
CA LEU A 69 7.88 -10.66 15.95
C LEU A 69 7.62 -12.10 16.40
N SER A 70 6.62 -12.76 15.81
CA SER A 70 6.25 -14.15 16.10
C SER A 70 5.49 -14.73 14.90
N PRO A 71 5.14 -16.03 14.89
CA PRO A 71 4.30 -16.59 13.83
C PRO A 71 2.91 -15.92 13.69
N VAL A 72 2.48 -15.15 14.69
CA VAL A 72 1.14 -14.52 14.73
C VAL A 72 1.15 -13.00 14.80
N TRP A 73 2.32 -12.37 14.91
CA TRP A 73 2.45 -10.90 14.95
C TRP A 73 3.45 -10.42 13.90
N SER A 74 3.03 -9.47 13.06
CA SER A 74 3.92 -8.72 12.17
C SER A 74 3.81 -7.20 12.41
N VAL A 75 4.92 -6.51 12.17
CA VAL A 75 5.01 -5.06 12.16
C VAL A 75 5.68 -4.61 10.87
N ASP A 76 5.02 -3.70 10.16
CA ASP A 76 5.48 -3.15 8.89
C ASP A 76 5.62 -1.64 9.01
N ALA A 77 6.63 -1.07 8.37
CA ALA A 77 6.83 0.38 8.34
C ALA A 77 7.25 0.86 6.96
N ASP A 78 6.59 1.89 6.45
CA ASP A 78 6.94 2.57 5.21
C ASP A 78 7.47 3.99 5.48
N VAL A 79 8.45 4.43 4.68
CA VAL A 79 8.90 5.82 4.61
C VAL A 79 9.09 6.21 3.15
N GLN A 80 8.55 7.37 2.78
CA GLN A 80 8.59 7.90 1.43
C GLN A 80 9.22 9.30 1.39
N PHE A 81 10.15 9.47 0.45
CA PHE A 81 10.69 10.77 0.06
C PHE A 81 10.27 11.09 -1.37
N ALA A 82 9.97 12.36 -1.63
CA ALA A 82 9.50 12.82 -2.92
C ALA A 82 10.29 14.03 -3.40
N ASP A 83 10.67 14.02 -4.68
CA ASP A 83 11.20 15.16 -5.40
C ASP A 83 10.31 15.41 -6.62
N THR A 84 9.54 16.49 -6.55
CA THR A 84 8.50 16.81 -7.53
C THR A 84 8.68 18.20 -8.10
N THR A 85 7.96 18.51 -9.18
CA THR A 85 8.02 19.84 -9.80
C THR A 85 7.55 20.95 -8.86
N ALA A 86 6.69 20.64 -7.89
CA ALA A 86 6.17 21.60 -6.92
C ALA A 86 6.97 21.64 -5.61
N VAL A 87 7.58 20.53 -5.20
CA VAL A 87 8.28 20.37 -3.92
C VAL A 87 9.65 19.72 -4.16
N PRO A 88 10.77 20.41 -3.88
CA PRO A 88 12.09 19.80 -3.99
C PRO A 88 12.24 18.69 -2.95
N PHE A 89 13.10 17.70 -3.24
CA PHE A 89 13.38 16.53 -2.39
C PHE A 89 13.05 16.72 -0.89
N ASN A 90 11.93 16.15 -0.45
CA ASN A 90 11.44 16.26 0.91
C ASN A 90 10.80 14.95 1.40
N PHE A 91 10.66 14.82 2.71
CA PHE A 91 9.85 13.81 3.35
C PHE A 91 8.37 13.96 2.94
N ARG A 92 7.78 12.87 2.44
CA ARG A 92 6.39 12.84 2.01
C ARG A 92 5.50 12.16 3.04
N THR A 93 5.74 10.87 3.28
CA THR A 93 4.93 10.06 4.17
C THR A 93 5.77 9.10 4.99
N ALA A 94 5.25 8.72 6.15
CA ALA A 94 5.69 7.53 6.87
C ALA A 94 4.44 6.80 7.37
N ALA A 95 4.45 5.48 7.32
CA ALA A 95 3.39 4.67 7.87
C ALA A 95 3.95 3.53 8.72
N VAL A 96 3.15 3.08 9.66
CA VAL A 96 3.41 1.90 10.48
C VAL A 96 2.14 1.06 10.54
N GLN A 97 2.29 -0.26 10.49
CA GLN A 97 1.21 -1.22 10.62
C GLN A 97 1.58 -2.28 11.63
N GLY A 98 0.65 -2.61 12.50
CA GLY A 98 0.71 -3.80 13.35
C GLY A 98 -0.38 -4.77 12.93
N ARG A 99 -0.04 -6.05 12.80
CA ARG A 99 -0.94 -7.09 12.30
C ARG A 99 -0.90 -8.33 13.18
N TYR A 100 -2.08 -8.93 13.36
CA TYR A 100 -2.28 -10.17 14.08
C TYR A 100 -2.91 -11.23 13.18
N LEU A 101 -2.33 -12.43 13.17
CA LEU A 101 -2.82 -13.59 12.42
C LEU A 101 -3.72 -14.45 13.31
N TRP A 102 -4.99 -14.57 12.93
CA TRP A 102 -5.99 -15.37 13.63
C TRP A 102 -6.00 -16.82 13.19
N LEU A 103 -5.84 -17.04 11.89
CA LEU A 103 -5.83 -18.35 11.24
C LEU A 103 -4.70 -18.36 10.24
N ASP A 104 -4.04 -19.51 10.11
CA ASP A 104 -2.93 -19.71 9.19
C ASP A 104 -3.11 -21.00 8.40
N ASP A 105 -3.42 -20.86 7.12
CA ASP A 105 -3.62 -22.00 6.25
C ASP A 105 -2.33 -22.74 5.87
N ILE A 106 -1.17 -22.12 6.07
CA ILE A 106 0.14 -22.77 5.87
C ILE A 106 0.34 -23.88 6.91
N VAL A 107 -0.14 -23.68 8.14
CA VAL A 107 -0.05 -24.68 9.23
C VAL A 107 -1.27 -25.59 9.34
N GLY A 108 -2.24 -25.44 8.44
CA GLY A 108 -3.36 -26.38 8.27
C GLY A 108 -4.76 -25.81 8.47
N ASP A 109 -4.91 -24.51 8.76
CA ASP A 109 -6.24 -23.91 8.86
C ASP A 109 -6.96 -23.84 7.48
N PRO A 110 -8.30 -23.74 7.48
CA PRO A 110 -9.06 -23.65 6.24
C PRO A 110 -8.69 -22.43 5.39
N ILE A 111 -8.35 -21.30 6.02
CA ILE A 111 -7.95 -20.04 5.38
C ILE A 111 -6.93 -19.31 6.27
N SER A 112 -6.15 -18.42 5.69
CA SER A 112 -5.41 -17.41 6.45
C SER A 112 -6.28 -16.19 6.69
N LEU A 113 -6.31 -15.69 7.93
CA LEU A 113 -7.11 -14.53 8.33
C LEU A 113 -6.28 -13.64 9.27
N ALA A 114 -6.05 -12.40 8.86
CA ALA A 114 -5.32 -11.42 9.65
C ALA A 114 -6.13 -10.13 9.82
N THR A 115 -5.96 -9.48 10.96
CA THR A 115 -6.43 -8.11 11.18
C THR A 115 -5.27 -7.24 11.58
N GLY A 116 -5.37 -5.94 11.34
CA GLY A 116 -4.33 -5.02 11.76
C GLY A 116 -4.84 -3.60 11.92
N VAL A 117 -3.94 -2.76 12.38
CA VAL A 117 -4.12 -1.32 12.47
C VAL A 117 -2.93 -0.68 11.79
N SER A 118 -3.18 0.26 10.89
CA SER A 118 -2.17 1.09 10.25
C SER A 118 -2.36 2.54 10.63
N THR A 119 -1.25 3.27 10.69
CA THR A 119 -1.24 4.71 10.84
C THR A 119 -0.27 5.29 9.84
N ARG A 120 -0.71 6.28 9.06
CA ARG A 120 0.12 7.01 8.10
C ARG A 120 0.15 8.48 8.47
N VAL A 121 1.34 9.05 8.46
CA VAL A 121 1.60 10.48 8.65
C VAL A 121 2.08 11.05 7.33
N THR A 122 1.47 12.14 6.89
CA THR A 122 1.81 12.88 5.67
C THR A 122 2.28 14.28 6.03
N SER A 123 3.36 14.73 5.40
CA SER A 123 3.86 16.10 5.58
C SER A 123 2.88 17.13 5.01
N SER A 124 2.79 18.30 5.65
CA SER A 124 1.91 19.38 5.16
C SER A 124 2.34 19.94 3.80
N GLU A 125 3.61 19.75 3.42
CA GLU A 125 4.09 20.05 2.06
C GLU A 125 3.63 18.98 1.07
N GLY A 126 3.70 17.70 1.45
CA GLY A 126 3.15 16.59 0.66
C GLY A 126 1.66 16.74 0.38
N LEU A 127 0.86 17.19 1.34
CA LEU A 127 -0.58 17.42 1.11
C LEU A 127 -0.91 18.53 0.11
N LYS A 128 0.03 19.45 -0.12
CA LYS A 128 -0.13 20.51 -1.14
C LYS A 128 0.31 20.02 -2.52
N ASP A 129 0.99 18.89 -2.57
CA ASP A 129 1.48 18.29 -3.80
C ASP A 129 0.37 17.49 -4.48
N ILE A 130 0.15 17.78 -5.76
CA ILE A 130 -0.93 17.21 -6.56
C ILE A 130 -0.79 15.71 -6.81
N SER A 131 0.45 15.19 -6.80
CA SER A 131 0.67 13.77 -6.96
C SER A 131 0.61 12.99 -5.64
N CYS A 132 0.36 13.67 -4.51
CA CYS A 132 0.25 13.00 -3.21
C CYS A 132 -1.14 12.36 -3.10
N PRO A 133 -1.23 11.04 -2.85
CA PRO A 133 -2.51 10.36 -2.73
C PRO A 133 -3.17 10.56 -1.34
N SER A 134 -2.45 11.11 -0.36
CA SER A 134 -2.96 11.32 0.99
C SER A 134 -3.88 12.53 1.06
N PHE A 135 -4.95 12.42 1.85
CA PHE A 135 -5.93 13.51 2.06
C PHE A 135 -5.87 14.12 3.47
N ALA A 136 -5.05 13.57 4.35
CA ALA A 136 -4.92 13.99 5.74
C ALA A 136 -3.46 13.97 6.20
N ASN A 137 -3.15 14.75 7.23
CA ASN A 137 -1.83 14.70 7.86
C ASN A 137 -1.62 13.42 8.64
N VAL A 138 -2.68 12.85 9.20
CA VAL A 138 -2.66 11.59 9.93
C VAL A 138 -3.89 10.79 9.53
N ASP A 139 -3.66 9.60 8.99
CA ASP A 139 -4.67 8.60 8.64
C ASP A 139 -4.49 7.38 9.54
N ILE A 140 -5.57 6.89 10.14
CA ILE A 140 -5.59 5.65 10.93
C ILE A 140 -6.61 4.71 10.31
N GLU A 141 -6.19 3.48 10.01
CA GLU A 141 -7.06 2.46 9.40
C GLU A 141 -7.03 1.17 10.20
N VAL A 142 -8.21 0.55 10.34
CA VAL A 142 -8.33 -0.85 10.77
C VAL A 142 -8.49 -1.69 9.50
N ASN A 143 -7.71 -2.76 9.41
CA ASN A 143 -7.64 -3.60 8.24
C ASN A 143 -7.94 -5.07 8.53
N LEU A 144 -8.45 -5.76 7.51
CA LEU A 144 -8.78 -7.18 7.48
C LEU A 144 -8.21 -7.76 6.19
N ALA A 145 -7.42 -8.81 6.31
CA ALA A 145 -6.89 -9.58 5.20
C ALA A 145 -7.30 -11.04 5.34
N PHE A 146 -7.67 -11.68 4.25
CA PHE A 146 -7.93 -13.12 4.21
C PHE A 146 -7.38 -13.72 2.93
N GLY A 147 -7.04 -15.00 2.96
CA GLY A 147 -6.41 -15.63 1.81
C GLY A 147 -6.33 -17.14 1.92
N LYS A 148 -6.03 -17.76 0.78
CA LYS A 148 -5.84 -19.19 0.65
C LYS A 148 -4.67 -19.49 -0.29
N GLU A 149 -3.79 -20.35 0.18
CA GLU A 149 -2.80 -21.05 -0.62
C GLU A 149 -3.40 -22.35 -1.15
N PHE A 150 -3.21 -22.55 -2.45
CA PHE A 150 -3.60 -23.75 -3.15
C PHE A 150 -2.34 -24.41 -3.68
N VAL A 151 -2.10 -25.63 -3.20
CA VAL A 151 -0.93 -26.42 -3.58
C VAL A 151 -1.40 -27.68 -4.29
N SER A 152 -0.87 -27.91 -5.49
CA SER A 152 -1.02 -29.18 -6.21
C SER A 152 0.32 -29.90 -6.26
N GLY A 153 0.51 -30.85 -5.34
CA GLY A 153 1.74 -31.63 -5.22
C GLY A 153 2.98 -30.75 -5.04
N TYR A 154 4.00 -30.96 -5.89
CA TYR A 154 5.28 -30.24 -5.85
C TYR A 154 5.46 -29.25 -7.01
N THR A 155 4.47 -29.06 -7.87
CA THR A 155 4.65 -28.38 -9.17
C THR A 155 3.96 -27.03 -9.26
N TRP A 156 2.83 -26.84 -8.58
CA TRP A 156 2.07 -25.59 -8.66
C TRP A 156 1.61 -25.13 -7.28
N ARG A 157 2.02 -23.92 -6.91
CA ARG A 157 1.51 -23.17 -5.76
C ARG A 157 0.91 -21.88 -6.30
N TYR A 158 -0.35 -21.61 -5.98
CA TYR A 158 -0.97 -20.30 -6.23
C TYR A 158 -1.64 -19.80 -4.96
N ARG A 159 -1.68 -18.48 -4.80
CA ARG A 159 -2.27 -17.80 -3.64
C ARG A 159 -3.33 -16.84 -4.14
N ALA A 160 -4.47 -16.83 -3.47
CA ALA A 160 -5.52 -15.84 -3.66
C ALA A 160 -5.81 -15.17 -2.32
N TRP A 161 -5.93 -13.85 -2.31
CA TRP A 161 -6.19 -13.10 -1.09
C TRP A 161 -7.07 -11.88 -1.38
N GLY A 162 -7.71 -11.38 -0.33
CA GLY A 162 -8.50 -10.16 -0.32
C GLY A 162 -8.14 -9.32 0.89
N TYR A 163 -8.25 -8.01 0.72
CA TYR A 163 -7.94 -7.02 1.75
C TYR A 163 -9.02 -5.95 1.75
N GLY A 164 -9.41 -5.52 2.96
CA GLY A 164 -10.31 -4.39 3.17
C GLY A 164 -9.86 -3.60 4.38
N ALA A 165 -9.98 -2.28 4.29
CA ALA A 165 -9.66 -1.39 5.39
C ALA A 165 -10.72 -0.29 5.50
N VAL A 166 -10.96 0.15 6.74
CA VAL A 166 -11.78 1.32 7.04
C VAL A 166 -11.00 2.18 8.01
N GLY A 167 -10.94 3.47 7.74
CA GLY A 167 -10.16 4.39 8.54
C GLY A 167 -10.73 5.79 8.61
N HIS A 168 -10.04 6.61 9.38
CA HIS A 168 -10.34 8.01 9.58
C HIS A 168 -9.05 8.83 9.48
N GLY A 169 -9.10 9.87 8.66
CA GLY A 169 -8.06 10.88 8.56
C GLY A 169 -8.42 12.14 9.34
N ASN A 170 -7.41 12.82 9.88
CA ASN A 170 -7.61 14.19 10.37
C ASN A 170 -7.81 15.18 9.19
N ARG A 171 -8.01 16.47 9.50
CA ARG A 171 -8.06 17.49 8.43
C ARG A 171 -6.66 17.74 7.88
N GLY A 172 -6.51 17.57 6.57
CA GLY A 172 -5.45 18.18 5.75
C GLY A 172 -5.81 19.60 5.31
#